data_AF-A0A2M8FDU7-F1
#
_entry.id   AF-A0A2M8FDU7-F1
#
_cell.length_a   1.000
_cell.length_b   1.000
_cell.length_c   1.000
_cell.angle_alpha   90.00
_cell.angle_beta   90.00
_cell.angle_gamma   90.00
#
_symmetry.space_group_name_H-M   'P 1'
#
loop_
_entity.id
_entity.type
_entity.pdbx_description
1 polymer ?
#
loop_
_entity_poly.entity_id
_entity_poly.type
_entity_poly.pdbx_seq_one_letter_code
_entity_poly.pdbx_strand_id
1 'polypeptide(L)'
;MVVVPSFAAGNGTQVYRFSDEPFVWDETHYLGDRFPGAAEKFGEDVYVHYEAMNAETVRVKANGDVSWTLTQQGTATVTAVDGGAVLYEGPFQVEEIARDDGGDAGCLASDGHAWLGNCTAMWNNLDFAQYNWKITGNSVDTFNITIRGAGNYCYGGIHEEGAYGPGCKL
;
A
#
# COMPACT_ATOMS: atom_id res chain seq x y z
N MET A 1 4.09 -19.14 10.61
CA MET A 1 5.55 -19.32 10.83
C MET A 1 5.91 -18.49 12.05
N VAL A 2 6.77 -18.97 12.96
CA VAL A 2 7.10 -18.20 14.18
C VAL A 2 8.12 -17.13 13.81
N VAL A 3 7.75 -15.85 13.97
CA VAL A 3 8.65 -14.70 13.83
C VAL A 3 9.72 -14.80 14.93
N VAL A 4 10.98 -14.90 14.52
CA VAL A 4 12.09 -14.66 15.43
C VAL A 4 12.50 -13.20 15.23
N PRO A 5 12.22 -12.29 16.18
CA PRO A 5 12.75 -10.94 16.11
C PRO A 5 14.28 -11.02 16.11
N SER A 6 14.91 -10.73 14.97
CA SER A 6 16.37 -10.62 14.89
C SER A 6 16.76 -9.26 15.46
N PHE A 7 17.14 -9.21 16.74
CA PHE A 7 17.64 -8.00 17.40
C PHE A 7 19.05 -7.68 16.89
N ALA A 8 19.15 -6.95 15.78
CA ALA A 8 20.38 -6.22 15.47
C ALA A 8 20.37 -4.91 16.28
N ALA A 9 20.79 -4.98 17.55
CA ALA A 9 20.95 -3.81 18.39
C ALA A 9 22.19 -3.01 17.95
N GLY A 10 22.02 -2.13 16.98
CA GLY A 10 22.96 -1.05 16.67
C GLY A 10 22.20 0.27 16.59
N ASN A 11 22.48 1.20 17.51
CA ASN A 11 21.91 2.57 17.57
C ASN A 11 20.40 2.72 17.87
N GLY A 12 19.81 1.90 18.75
CA GLY A 12 18.45 2.16 19.26
C GLY A 12 17.32 2.03 18.21
N THR A 13 17.58 1.27 17.15
CA THR A 13 16.58 0.92 16.13
C THR A 13 16.13 -0.53 16.33
N GLN A 14 14.82 -0.75 16.41
CA GLN A 14 14.18 -2.06 16.37
C GLN A 14 13.83 -2.41 14.92
N VAL A 15 14.06 -3.65 14.52
CA VAL A 15 13.78 -4.12 13.15
C VAL A 15 12.89 -5.35 13.21
N TYR A 16 11.70 -5.24 12.64
CA TYR A 16 10.76 -6.33 12.43
C TYR A 16 10.88 -6.83 11.00
N ARG A 17 10.84 -8.15 10.82
CA ARG A 17 10.89 -8.79 9.51
C ARG A 17 9.82 -9.85 9.47
N PHE A 18 8.93 -9.71 8.50
CA PHE A 18 7.84 -10.63 8.22
C PHE A 18 8.06 -11.19 6.82
N SER A 19 7.84 -12.48 6.67
CA SER A 19 8.06 -13.17 5.39
C SER A 19 7.04 -14.28 5.27
N ASP A 20 6.45 -14.39 4.10
CA ASP A 20 5.47 -15.42 3.78
C ASP A 20 4.33 -15.45 4.80
N GLU A 21 3.81 -14.27 5.14
CA GLU A 21 2.62 -14.15 6.00
C GLU A 21 1.36 -13.98 5.16
N PRO A 22 0.29 -14.77 5.41
CA PRO A 22 -0.97 -14.59 4.70
C PRO A 22 -1.56 -13.21 4.94
N PHE A 23 -2.02 -12.59 3.86
CA PHE A 23 -2.75 -11.34 3.86
C PHE A 23 -4.06 -11.54 3.12
N VAL A 24 -5.15 -11.42 3.86
CA VAL A 24 -6.51 -11.43 3.32
C VAL A 24 -7.16 -10.13 3.70
N TRP A 25 -7.57 -9.36 2.70
CA TRP A 25 -8.08 -8.01 2.90
C TRP A 25 -9.16 -7.68 1.90
N ASP A 26 -10.20 -7.02 2.39
CA ASP A 26 -11.29 -6.50 1.59
C ASP A 26 -11.27 -4.98 1.69
N GLU A 27 -11.30 -4.30 0.55
CA GLU A 27 -11.44 -2.85 0.51
C GLU A 27 -12.39 -2.40 -0.61
N THR A 28 -12.87 -1.17 -0.49
CA THR A 28 -13.69 -0.51 -1.51
C THR A 28 -12.91 0.67 -2.05
N HIS A 29 -12.80 0.75 -3.37
CA HIS A 29 -12.24 1.89 -4.07
C HIS A 29 -13.36 2.68 -4.75
N TYR A 30 -13.35 3.98 -4.54
CA TYR A 30 -14.32 4.90 -5.14
C TYR A 30 -13.66 5.74 -6.21
N LEU A 31 -14.31 5.85 -7.37
CA LEU A 31 -13.84 6.68 -8.48
C LEU A 31 -13.89 8.16 -8.06
N GLY A 32 -12.81 8.89 -8.33
CA GLY A 32 -12.69 10.30 -7.97
C GLY A 32 -12.42 10.56 -6.48
N ASP A 33 -12.29 9.52 -5.65
CA ASP A 33 -11.74 9.67 -4.31
C ASP A 33 -10.23 9.96 -4.36
N ARG A 34 -9.65 10.30 -3.21
CA ARG A 34 -8.23 10.58 -3.05
C ARG A 34 -7.34 9.35 -3.25
N PHE A 35 -7.88 8.16 -3.00
CA PHE A 35 -7.20 6.88 -3.18
C PHE A 35 -8.04 5.99 -4.10
N PRO A 36 -8.23 6.40 -5.36
CA PRO A 36 -9.21 5.75 -6.22
C PRO A 36 -8.71 4.38 -6.71
N GLY A 37 -7.40 4.10 -6.62
CA GLY A 37 -6.84 2.74 -6.76
C GLY A 37 -7.36 1.98 -7.98
N ALA A 38 -7.95 0.81 -7.75
CA ALA A 38 -8.51 -0.02 -8.81
C ALA A 38 -9.71 0.64 -9.53
N ALA A 39 -10.46 1.54 -8.88
CA ALA A 39 -11.62 2.20 -9.48
C ALA A 39 -11.23 3.06 -10.70
N GLU A 40 -10.06 3.71 -10.69
CA GLU A 40 -9.57 4.45 -11.87
C GLU A 40 -9.41 3.55 -13.10
N LYS A 41 -8.94 2.31 -12.89
CA LYS A 41 -8.74 1.36 -13.98
C LYS A 41 -10.07 0.93 -14.60
N PHE A 42 -11.04 0.60 -13.76
CA PHE A 42 -12.32 0.07 -14.22
C PHE A 42 -13.33 1.17 -14.57
N GLY A 43 -13.04 2.42 -14.21
CA GLY A 43 -13.91 3.57 -14.49
C GLY A 43 -15.21 3.55 -13.68
N GLU A 44 -15.26 2.78 -12.59
CA GLU A 44 -16.41 2.60 -11.70
C GLU A 44 -15.95 2.25 -10.29
N ASP A 45 -16.85 2.39 -9.30
CA ASP A 45 -16.58 1.99 -7.92
C ASP A 45 -16.45 0.47 -7.83
N VAL A 46 -15.44 -0.02 -7.12
CA VAL A 46 -15.14 -1.46 -7.05
C VAL A 46 -14.87 -1.95 -5.63
N TYR A 47 -15.31 -3.16 -5.35
CA TYR A 47 -14.83 -3.98 -4.22
C TYR A 47 -13.62 -4.79 -4.67
N VAL A 48 -12.58 -4.82 -3.86
CA VAL A 48 -11.39 -5.63 -4.10
C VAL A 48 -11.16 -6.56 -2.93
N HIS A 49 -11.08 -7.86 -3.23
CA HIS A 49 -10.65 -8.90 -2.31
C HIS A 49 -9.24 -9.33 -2.67
N TYR A 50 -8.34 -9.30 -1.70
CA TYR A 50 -6.96 -9.78 -1.86
C TYR A 50 -6.73 -11.07 -1.10
N GLU A 51 -6.07 -12.01 -1.75
CA GLU A 51 -5.44 -13.16 -1.10
C GLU A 51 -3.96 -13.19 -1.49
N ALA A 52 -3.07 -12.83 -0.56
CA ALA A 52 -1.65 -12.67 -0.83
C ALA A 52 -0.73 -13.19 0.25
N MET A 53 0.56 -13.21 -0.08
CA MET A 53 1.66 -13.40 0.84
C MET A 53 2.41 -12.08 1.01
N ASN A 54 2.58 -11.66 2.26
CA ASN A 54 3.32 -10.46 2.65
C ASN A 54 4.78 -10.79 2.95
N ALA A 55 5.67 -9.94 2.44
CA ALA A 55 7.05 -9.81 2.89
C ALA A 55 7.28 -8.35 3.29
N GLU A 56 7.73 -8.14 4.52
CA GLU A 56 7.79 -6.81 5.11
C GLU A 56 9.05 -6.64 5.96
N THR A 57 9.61 -5.43 5.95
CA THR A 57 10.64 -5.03 6.90
C THR A 57 10.30 -3.67 7.47
N VAL A 58 10.04 -3.62 8.78
CA VAL A 58 9.75 -2.39 9.52
C VAL A 58 10.95 -2.04 10.40
N ARG A 59 11.32 -0.77 10.41
CA ARG A 59 12.37 -0.21 11.27
C ARG A 59 11.77 0.89 12.12
N VAL A 60 11.86 0.74 13.43
CA VAL A 60 11.36 1.69 14.42
C VAL A 60 12.54 2.23 15.21
N LYS A 61 12.76 3.53 15.19
CA LYS A 61 13.82 4.18 15.98
C LYS A 61 13.28 4.60 17.35
N ALA A 62 14.17 4.72 18.34
CA ALA A 62 13.81 5.13 19.70
C ALA A 62 13.14 6.51 19.80
N ASN A 63 13.31 7.39 18.82
CA ASN A 63 12.66 8.70 18.75
C ASN A 63 11.25 8.65 18.13
N GLY A 64 10.74 7.47 17.76
CA GLY A 64 9.43 7.29 17.16
C GLY A 64 9.43 7.20 15.64
N ASP A 65 10.56 7.44 14.96
CA ASP A 65 10.60 7.33 13.49
C ASP A 65 10.32 5.90 13.05
N VAL A 66 9.43 5.74 12.07
CA VAL A 66 9.09 4.47 11.45
C VAL A 66 9.44 4.51 9.97
N SER A 67 10.02 3.43 9.45
CA SER A 67 10.17 3.23 8.01
C SER A 67 9.94 1.78 7.66
N TRP A 68 9.34 1.52 6.50
CA TRP A 68 9.03 0.17 6.09
C TRP A 68 9.18 -0.05 4.59
N THR A 69 9.36 -1.32 4.26
CA THR A 69 9.19 -1.83 2.90
C THR A 69 8.23 -3.00 2.98
N LEU A 70 7.22 -3.01 2.12
CA LEU A 70 6.23 -4.07 2.01
C LEU A 70 6.21 -4.57 0.57
N THR A 71 6.10 -5.88 0.39
CA THR A 71 5.73 -6.49 -0.87
C THR A 71 4.64 -7.51 -0.61
N GLN A 72 3.58 -7.45 -1.40
CA GLN A 72 2.49 -8.40 -1.38
C GLN A 72 2.36 -9.00 -2.77
N GLN A 73 2.26 -10.32 -2.86
CA GLN A 73 2.02 -11.02 -4.13
C GLN A 73 0.96 -12.08 -3.92
N GLY A 74 -0.01 -12.15 -4.83
CA GLY A 74 -1.15 -13.03 -4.68
C GLY A 74 -2.18 -12.85 -5.76
N THR A 75 -3.44 -13.10 -5.43
CA THR A 75 -4.60 -12.95 -6.30
C THR A 75 -5.48 -11.81 -5.82
N ALA A 76 -5.96 -10.98 -6.74
CA ALA A 76 -7.00 -9.99 -6.48
C ALA A 76 -8.26 -10.37 -7.25
N THR A 77 -9.41 -10.29 -6.58
CA THR A 77 -10.74 -10.37 -7.19
C THR A 77 -11.38 -9.01 -7.10
N VAL A 78 -11.67 -8.40 -8.25
CA VAL A 78 -12.28 -7.06 -8.36
C VAL A 78 -13.71 -7.22 -8.84
N THR A 79 -14.64 -6.64 -8.09
CA THR A 79 -16.08 -6.72 -8.37
C THR A 79 -16.66 -5.31 -8.43
N ALA A 80 -17.48 -5.03 -9.44
CA ALA A 80 -18.26 -3.79 -9.52
C ALA A 80 -19.13 -3.64 -8.26
N VAL A 81 -19.09 -2.46 -7.63
CA VAL A 81 -20.02 -2.14 -6.53
C VAL A 81 -21.45 -2.16 -7.05
N ASP A 82 -21.65 -1.61 -8.24
CA ASP A 82 -22.94 -1.57 -8.91
C ASP A 82 -23.19 -2.91 -9.64
N GLY A 83 -24.06 -3.73 -9.05
CA GLY A 83 -24.54 -4.96 -9.68
C GLY A 83 -23.67 -6.20 -9.48
N GLY A 84 -22.48 -6.07 -8.86
CA GLY A 84 -21.69 -7.22 -8.39
C GLY A 84 -21.01 -8.03 -9.50
N ALA A 85 -20.80 -7.44 -10.67
CA ALA A 85 -20.10 -8.12 -11.77
C ALA A 85 -18.60 -8.28 -11.44
N VAL A 86 -18.05 -9.47 -11.67
CA VAL A 86 -16.60 -9.68 -11.56
C VAL A 86 -15.92 -9.02 -12.76
N LEU A 87 -15.07 -8.02 -12.48
CA LEU A 87 -14.34 -7.23 -13.46
C LEU A 87 -12.94 -7.79 -13.72
N TYR A 88 -12.33 -8.39 -12.69
CA TYR A 88 -11.02 -9.00 -12.77
C TYR A 88 -10.85 -10.08 -11.70
N GLU A 89 -10.18 -11.17 -12.06
CA GLU A 89 -9.67 -12.17 -11.12
C GLU A 89 -8.31 -12.64 -11.63
N GLY A 90 -7.26 -12.45 -10.85
CA GLY A 90 -5.93 -12.82 -11.29
C GLY A 90 -4.82 -12.27 -10.42
N PRO A 91 -3.56 -12.44 -10.86
CA PRO A 91 -2.42 -12.15 -10.01
C PRO A 91 -2.19 -10.64 -9.86
N PHE A 92 -1.94 -10.22 -8.63
CA PHE A 92 -1.60 -8.84 -8.30
C PHE A 92 -0.30 -8.76 -7.51
N GLN A 93 0.24 -7.54 -7.47
CA GLN A 93 1.38 -7.20 -6.63
C GLN A 93 1.20 -5.81 -6.03
N VAL A 94 1.54 -5.67 -4.75
CA VAL A 94 1.71 -4.38 -4.09
C VAL A 94 3.17 -4.21 -3.65
N GLU A 95 3.69 -3.01 -3.81
CA GLU A 95 4.98 -2.60 -3.29
C GLU A 95 4.84 -1.26 -2.56
N GLU A 96 5.29 -1.23 -1.30
CA GLU A 96 5.37 -0.01 -0.50
C GLU A 96 6.81 0.26 -0.07
N ILE A 97 7.18 1.54 -0.12
CA ILE A 97 8.37 2.07 0.55
C ILE A 97 7.93 3.36 1.23
N ALA A 98 8.01 3.43 2.55
CA ALA A 98 7.52 4.60 3.26
C ALA A 98 8.32 4.92 4.52
N ARG A 99 8.18 6.18 4.96
CA ARG A 99 8.84 6.77 6.12
C ARG A 99 7.93 7.80 6.78
N ASP A 100 7.86 7.68 8.10
CA ASP A 100 7.16 8.53 9.06
C ASP A 100 8.20 8.99 10.11
N ASP A 101 8.80 10.16 9.90
CA ASP A 101 9.77 10.77 10.82
C ASP A 101 8.99 11.48 11.94
N GLY A 102 9.14 11.02 13.19
CA GLY A 102 8.33 11.47 14.33
C GLY A 102 7.12 10.59 14.66
N GLY A 103 6.71 9.69 13.76
CA GLY A 103 5.70 8.66 14.04
C GLY A 103 4.27 9.20 14.15
N ASP A 104 3.99 10.35 13.55
CA ASP A 104 2.73 11.08 13.71
C ASP A 104 1.71 10.75 12.59
N ALA A 105 2.09 9.97 11.57
CA ALA A 105 1.15 9.40 10.60
C ALA A 105 0.40 8.17 11.14
N GLY A 106 0.91 7.55 12.22
CA GLY A 106 0.24 6.48 12.95
C GLY A 106 0.13 5.17 12.15
N CYS A 107 1.19 4.82 11.43
CA CYS A 107 1.22 3.67 10.52
C CYS A 107 1.63 2.34 11.18
N LEU A 108 2.24 2.39 12.38
CA LEU A 108 2.75 1.22 13.09
C LEU A 108 1.65 0.54 13.92
N ALA A 109 1.38 -0.73 13.64
CA ALA A 109 0.51 -1.58 14.44
C ALA A 109 1.23 -2.12 15.69
N SER A 110 0.44 -2.56 16.69
CA SER A 110 0.97 -2.99 17.98
C SER A 110 1.82 -4.27 17.93
N ASP A 111 1.69 -5.06 16.87
CA ASP A 111 2.44 -6.29 16.60
C ASP A 111 3.72 -6.05 15.78
N GLY A 112 3.98 -4.80 15.38
CA GLY A 112 5.19 -4.38 14.68
C GLY A 112 5.05 -4.27 13.15
N HIS A 113 3.87 -4.56 12.59
CA HIS A 113 3.56 -4.30 11.18
C HIS A 113 3.37 -2.81 10.89
N ALA A 114 3.65 -2.38 9.67
CA ALA A 114 3.37 -1.06 9.15
C ALA A 114 3.04 -1.13 7.65
N TRP A 115 1.89 -0.58 7.27
CA TRP A 115 1.48 -0.45 5.86
C TRP A 115 0.67 0.81 5.67
N LEU A 116 0.58 1.31 4.43
CA LEU A 116 -0.10 2.58 4.14
C LEU A 116 -1.58 2.55 4.50
N GLY A 117 -2.24 1.41 4.32
CA GLY A 117 -3.63 1.20 4.73
C GLY A 117 -3.88 1.31 6.25
N ASN A 118 -2.85 1.19 7.09
CA ASN A 118 -2.96 1.36 8.55
C ASN A 118 -2.79 2.82 9.00
N CYS A 119 -2.22 3.68 8.16
CA CYS A 119 -1.85 5.04 8.52
C CYS A 119 -3.09 5.92 8.73
N THR A 120 -3.39 6.27 9.97
CA THR A 120 -4.54 7.14 10.31
C THR A 120 -4.43 8.57 9.76
N ALA A 121 -3.20 9.08 9.58
CA ALA A 121 -2.94 10.44 9.11
C ALA A 121 -1.91 10.48 7.96
N MET A 122 -1.82 9.40 7.17
CA MET A 122 -0.90 9.22 6.02
C MET A 122 -0.68 10.51 5.23
N TRP A 123 -1.79 11.14 4.96
CA TRP A 123 -1.94 12.20 4.01
C TRP A 123 -1.44 13.57 4.44
N ASN A 124 -1.44 13.82 5.75
CA ASN A 124 -1.08 15.10 6.33
C ASN A 124 0.23 15.01 7.09
N ASN A 125 0.64 13.81 7.49
CA ASN A 125 1.75 13.64 8.42
C ASN A 125 2.85 12.73 7.85
N LEU A 126 2.57 11.87 6.86
CA LEU A 126 3.61 10.98 6.34
C LEU A 126 4.64 11.77 5.51
N ASP A 127 5.92 11.61 5.84
CA ASP A 127 7.01 12.31 5.16
C ASP A 127 7.29 11.77 3.77
N PHE A 128 7.15 10.46 3.61
CA PHE A 128 7.45 9.82 2.35
C PHE A 128 6.66 8.53 2.18
N ALA A 129 6.12 8.34 0.99
CA ALA A 129 5.61 7.06 0.55
C ALA A 129 5.80 6.91 -0.95
N GLN A 130 6.13 5.70 -1.36
CA GLN A 130 5.91 5.18 -2.69
C GLN A 130 5.04 3.95 -2.57
N TYR A 131 3.87 4.00 -3.18
CA TYR A 131 2.94 2.88 -3.29
C TYR A 131 2.83 2.52 -4.76
N ASN A 132 2.93 1.23 -5.08
CA ASN A 132 2.65 0.73 -6.41
C ASN A 132 1.73 -0.48 -6.26
N TRP A 133 0.52 -0.37 -6.77
CA TRP A 133 -0.40 -1.48 -6.91
C TRP A 133 -0.43 -1.90 -8.37
N LYS A 134 -0.33 -3.20 -8.62
CA LYS A 134 -0.15 -3.75 -9.96
C LYS A 134 -1.08 -4.92 -10.17
N ILE A 135 -1.86 -4.90 -11.25
CA ILE A 135 -2.38 -6.13 -11.83
C ILE A 135 -1.28 -6.69 -12.73
N THR A 136 -0.91 -7.94 -12.48
CA THR A 136 0.14 -8.64 -13.22
C THR A 136 -0.50 -9.64 -14.19
N GLY A 137 0.04 -9.78 -15.40
CA GLY A 137 -0.57 -10.54 -16.48
C GLY A 137 0.16 -10.34 -17.81
N ASN A 138 -0.56 -10.45 -18.94
CA ASN A 138 0.00 -10.14 -20.27
C ASN A 138 0.25 -8.63 -20.49
N SER A 139 -0.31 -7.80 -19.61
CA SER A 139 -0.09 -6.36 -19.47
C SER A 139 0.12 -6.04 -17.99
N VAL A 140 0.71 -4.86 -17.71
CA VAL A 140 0.91 -4.37 -16.35
C VAL A 140 0.13 -3.06 -16.21
N ASP A 141 -0.96 -3.12 -15.44
CA ASP A 141 -1.68 -1.93 -15.02
C ASP A 141 -1.16 -1.51 -13.65
N THR A 142 -0.88 -0.22 -13.48
CA THR A 142 -0.32 0.31 -12.24
C THR A 142 -1.17 1.44 -11.67
N PHE A 143 -1.29 1.48 -10.35
CA PHE A 143 -1.71 2.66 -9.59
C PHE A 143 -0.61 3.02 -8.61
N ASN A 144 -0.11 4.25 -8.72
CA ASN A 144 1.06 4.70 -7.98
C ASN A 144 0.74 5.95 -7.17
N ILE A 145 1.26 6.01 -5.95
CA ILE A 145 1.25 7.21 -5.13
C ILE A 145 2.67 7.56 -4.74
N THR A 146 2.97 8.85 -4.77
CA THR A 146 4.17 9.42 -4.16
C THR A 146 3.76 10.51 -3.18
N ILE A 147 4.17 10.36 -1.93
CA ILE A 147 4.07 11.39 -0.89
C ILE A 147 5.47 11.95 -0.65
N ARG A 148 5.57 13.28 -0.54
CA ARG A 148 6.83 13.98 -0.23
C ARG A 148 6.56 15.10 0.76
N GLY A 149 6.35 14.72 2.00
CA GLY A 149 6.02 15.61 3.10
C GLY A 149 4.52 15.78 3.30
N ALA A 150 4.17 16.22 4.50
CA ALA A 150 2.84 16.62 4.91
C ALA A 150 2.05 17.34 3.81
N GLY A 151 0.92 16.77 3.39
CA GLY A 151 0.00 17.38 2.43
C GLY A 151 0.46 17.43 0.97
N ASN A 152 1.69 16.97 0.68
CA ASN A 152 2.31 17.01 -0.64
C ASN A 152 2.33 15.61 -1.26
N TYR A 153 1.45 15.37 -2.24
CA TYR A 153 1.33 14.06 -2.87
C TYR A 153 0.92 14.15 -4.32
N CYS A 154 1.32 13.14 -5.09
CA CYS A 154 0.83 12.89 -6.44
C CYS A 154 0.38 11.44 -6.52
N TYR A 155 -0.66 11.20 -7.30
CA TYR A 155 -1.05 9.85 -7.71
C TYR A 155 -1.19 9.78 -9.22
N GLY A 156 -1.10 8.58 -9.78
CA GLY A 156 -1.30 8.31 -11.20
C GLY A 156 -0.89 6.89 -11.55
N GLY A 157 -1.08 6.51 -12.81
CA GLY A 157 -0.89 5.13 -13.23
C GLY A 157 -0.71 4.97 -14.72
N ILE A 158 -0.46 3.73 -15.11
CA ILE A 158 -0.39 3.30 -16.51
C ILE A 158 -1.42 2.21 -16.69
N HIS A 159 -2.22 2.34 -17.74
CA HIS A 159 -3.16 1.36 -18.26
C HIS A 159 -2.76 0.94 -19.68
N GLU A 160 -3.28 -0.20 -20.18
CA GLU A 160 -3.12 -0.63 -21.57
C GLU A 160 -3.50 0.46 -22.59
N GLU A 161 -4.50 1.29 -22.28
CA GLU A 161 -4.98 2.36 -23.16
C GLU A 161 -4.25 3.70 -22.96
N GLY A 162 -3.32 3.80 -21.99
CA GLY A 162 -2.53 5.00 -21.74
C GLY A 162 -2.30 5.30 -20.26
N ALA A 163 -1.60 6.39 -19.97
CA ALA A 163 -1.43 6.87 -18.60
C ALA A 163 -2.69 7.59 -18.10
N TYR A 164 -3.01 7.43 -16.82
CA TYR A 164 -4.08 8.15 -16.14
C TYR A 164 -3.55 8.84 -14.87
N GLY A 165 -4.21 9.93 -14.46
CA GLY A 165 -3.58 10.92 -13.58
C GLY A 165 -2.45 11.69 -14.30
N PRO A 166 -1.85 12.73 -13.68
CA PRO A 166 -1.67 12.86 -12.25
C PRO A 166 -2.65 13.81 -11.57
N GLY A 167 -3.22 13.37 -10.44
CA GLY A 167 -3.75 14.30 -9.45
C GLY A 167 -2.64 14.62 -8.45
N CYS A 168 -2.16 15.85 -8.44
CA CYS A 168 -1.19 16.32 -7.45
C CYS A 168 -1.83 17.35 -6.54
N LYS A 169 -1.52 17.24 -5.25
CA LYS A 169 -1.72 18.31 -4.28
C LYS A 169 -0.33 18.73 -3.78
N LEU A 170 -0.03 20.01 -3.95
CA LEU A 170 1.21 20.66 -3.54
C LEU A 170 0.91 21.66 -2.41
#